data_AF-A0A418GRT0-F1
#
_entry.id   AF-A0A418GRT0-F1
#
_cell.length_a   1.000
_cell.length_b   1.000
_cell.length_c   1.000
_cell.angle_alpha   90.00
_cell.angle_beta   90.00
_cell.angle_gamma   90.00
#
_symmetry.space_group_name_H-M   'P 1'
#
loop_
_entity.id
_entity.type
_entity.pdbx_description
1 polymer ?
#
loop_
_entity_poly.entity_id
_entity_poly.type
_entity_poly.pdbx_seq_one_letter_code
_entity_poly.pdbx_strand_id
1 'polypeptide(L)'
;LEVRLTTAEGKIVVLRSDVDYLLDEVIDIQAHLVTVDQRLDDVENDVSGIKSDYVSKTVTESQSLASPLDVKTSYSVDGIQVVGARNTGWTAATGTPLLGSFNANQSYTVGTTYTQSEVAALATGLQQARQRILAIETALRLHGLID
;
A
#
# COMPACT_ATOMS: atom_id res chain seq x y z
N LEU A 1 20.91 -83.05 3.18
CA LEU A 1 21.56 -81.80 3.64
C LEU A 1 21.89 -80.92 2.44
N GLU A 2 22.52 -81.46 1.39
CA GLU A 2 22.87 -80.77 0.14
C GLU A 2 21.75 -79.94 -0.51
N VAL A 3 20.59 -80.54 -0.81
CA VAL A 3 19.44 -79.80 -1.43
C VAL A 3 18.99 -78.59 -0.60
N ARG A 4 19.02 -78.70 0.74
CA ARG A 4 18.66 -77.59 1.64
C ARG A 4 19.71 -76.48 1.61
N LEU A 5 21.00 -76.84 1.52
CA LEU A 5 22.10 -75.89 1.44
C LEU A 5 22.06 -75.12 0.12
N THR A 6 21.97 -75.82 -1.02
CA THR A 6 21.87 -75.19 -2.34
C THR A 6 20.67 -74.25 -2.46
N THR A 7 19.53 -74.65 -1.89
CA THR A 7 18.33 -73.78 -1.84
C THR A 7 18.58 -72.53 -1.00
N ALA A 8 19.28 -72.66 0.14
CA ALA A 8 19.59 -71.53 1.00
C ALA A 8 20.59 -70.56 0.34
N GLU A 9 21.64 -71.09 -0.32
CA GLU A 9 22.63 -70.31 -1.06
C GLU A 9 21.97 -69.49 -2.17
N GLY A 10 21.08 -70.08 -2.96
CA GLY A 10 20.32 -69.35 -4.00
C GLY A 10 19.47 -68.21 -3.43
N LYS A 11 18.78 -68.44 -2.30
CA LYS A 11 18.00 -67.38 -1.62
C LYS A 11 18.89 -66.26 -1.08
N ILE A 12 20.07 -66.60 -0.54
CA ILE A 12 21.03 -65.61 -0.05
C ILE A 12 21.54 -64.73 -1.20
N VAL A 13 21.78 -65.30 -2.39
CA VAL A 13 22.19 -64.54 -3.58
C VAL A 13 21.10 -63.54 -4.00
N VAL A 14 19.82 -63.95 -4.03
CA VAL A 14 18.71 -63.04 -4.35
C VAL A 14 18.58 -61.94 -3.29
N LEU A 15 18.60 -62.31 -2.01
CA LEU A 15 18.55 -61.33 -0.91
C LEU A 15 19.71 -60.34 -0.98
N ARG A 16 20.91 -60.78 -1.41
CA ARG A 16 22.05 -59.89 -1.59
C ARG A 16 21.78 -58.87 -2.70
N SER A 17 21.21 -59.31 -3.83
CA SER A 17 20.81 -58.42 -4.92
C SER A 17 19.78 -57.38 -4.49
N ASP A 18 18.77 -57.79 -3.71
CA ASP A 18 17.74 -56.88 -3.19
C ASP A 18 18.35 -55.86 -2.20
N VAL A 19 19.27 -56.31 -1.34
CA VAL A 19 19.99 -55.43 -0.41
C VAL A 19 20.86 -54.42 -1.16
N ASP A 20 21.59 -54.86 -2.19
CA ASP A 20 22.42 -53.95 -3.00
C ASP A 20 21.53 -52.90 -3.72
N TYR A 21 20.37 -53.29 -4.26
CA TYR A 21 19.38 -52.34 -4.83
C TYR A 21 18.86 -51.34 -3.79
N LEU A 22 18.48 -51.81 -2.60
CA LEU A 22 17.97 -50.92 -1.54
C LEU A 22 19.04 -49.96 -1.01
N LEU A 23 20.32 -50.35 -1.04
CA LEU A 23 21.42 -49.46 -0.63
C LEU A 23 21.56 -48.29 -1.59
N ASP A 24 21.47 -48.52 -2.90
CA ASP A 24 21.53 -47.45 -3.91
C ASP A 24 20.31 -46.51 -3.81
N GLU A 25 19.09 -47.06 -3.69
CA GLU A 25 17.87 -46.25 -3.52
C GLU A 25 17.92 -45.39 -2.25
N VAL A 26 18.46 -45.91 -1.14
CA VAL A 26 18.59 -45.12 0.10
C VAL A 26 19.60 -43.98 -0.07
N ILE A 27 20.67 -44.16 -0.84
CA ILE A 27 21.63 -43.09 -1.17
C ILE A 27 20.92 -41.99 -1.97
N ASP A 28 20.16 -42.37 -3.00
CA ASP A 28 19.40 -41.41 -3.83
C ASP A 28 18.34 -40.66 -3.02
N ILE A 29 17.61 -41.37 -2.14
CA ILE A 29 16.63 -40.76 -1.23
C ILE A 29 17.31 -39.76 -0.29
N GLN A 30 18.46 -40.10 0.29
CA GLN A 30 19.19 -39.20 1.18
C GLN A 30 19.66 -37.93 0.45
N ALA A 31 20.18 -38.08 -0.78
CA ALA A 31 20.58 -36.95 -1.60
C ALA A 31 19.38 -36.04 -1.96
N HIS A 32 18.23 -36.62 -2.27
CA HIS A 32 17.00 -35.88 -2.50
C HIS A 32 16.49 -35.17 -1.24
N LEU A 33 16.52 -35.83 -0.08
CA LEU A 33 16.11 -35.23 1.20
C LEU A 33 16.94 -34.00 1.55
N VAL A 34 18.27 -34.06 1.39
CA VAL A 34 19.15 -32.89 1.59
C VAL A 34 18.75 -31.72 0.68
N THR A 35 18.39 -32.01 -0.57
CA THR A 35 17.96 -30.97 -1.52
C THR A 35 16.60 -30.40 -1.14
N VAL A 36 15.68 -31.23 -0.65
CA VAL A 36 14.36 -30.81 -0.17
C VAL A 36 14.51 -29.91 1.06
N ASP A 37 15.36 -30.28 2.01
CA ASP A 37 15.62 -29.50 3.23
C ASP A 37 16.14 -28.10 2.88
N GLN A 38 17.12 -27.99 1.96
CA GLN A 38 17.61 -26.68 1.53
C GLN A 38 16.50 -25.81 0.90
N ARG A 39 15.63 -26.42 0.09
CA ARG A 39 14.50 -25.69 -0.53
C ARG A 39 13.46 -25.26 0.50
N LEU A 40 13.30 -26.03 1.58
CA LEU A 40 12.43 -25.65 2.69
C LEU A 40 13.03 -24.46 3.44
N ASP A 41 14.32 -24.51 3.77
CA ASP A 41 15.03 -23.40 4.43
C ASP A 41 14.91 -22.10 3.61
N ASP A 42 15.11 -22.17 2.30
CA ASP A 42 14.99 -21.01 1.40
C ASP A 42 13.57 -20.43 1.42
N VAL A 43 12.54 -21.28 1.30
CA VAL A 43 11.14 -20.83 1.33
C VAL A 43 10.74 -20.27 2.69
N GLU A 44 11.22 -20.86 3.79
CA GLU A 44 10.96 -20.35 5.13
C GLU A 44 11.55 -18.94 5.33
N ASN A 45 12.76 -18.72 4.82
CA ASN A 45 13.40 -17.41 4.81
C ASN A 45 12.63 -16.40 3.94
N ASP A 46 12.24 -16.79 2.72
CA ASP A 46 11.44 -15.93 1.83
C ASP A 46 10.10 -15.54 2.46
N VAL A 47 9.39 -16.50 3.05
CA VAL A 47 8.11 -16.26 3.73
C VAL A 47 8.29 -15.35 4.94
N SER A 48 9.38 -15.52 5.70
CA SER A 48 9.72 -14.62 6.82
C SER A 48 9.95 -13.19 6.33
N GLY A 49 10.71 -13.03 5.23
CA GLY A 49 10.92 -11.74 4.58
C GLY A 49 9.61 -11.07 4.17
N ILE A 50 8.74 -11.80 3.46
CA ILE A 50 7.42 -11.29 3.04
C ILE A 50 6.57 -10.88 4.25
N LYS A 51 6.52 -11.71 5.30
CA LYS A 51 5.73 -11.44 6.51
C LYS A 51 6.17 -10.16 7.23
N SER A 52 7.43 -9.77 7.10
CA SER A 52 7.96 -8.56 7.71
C SER A 52 7.70 -7.27 6.93
N ASP A 53 7.48 -7.36 5.61
CA ASP A 53 7.43 -6.19 4.70
C ASP A 53 6.05 -5.94 4.09
N TYR A 54 5.16 -6.94 4.06
CA TYR A 54 3.84 -6.78 3.45
C TYR A 54 2.89 -5.88 4.25
N VAL A 55 2.07 -5.10 3.55
CA VAL A 55 0.95 -4.35 4.14
C VAL A 55 -0.28 -5.27 4.26
N SER A 56 -0.67 -5.56 5.49
CA SER A 56 -1.79 -6.46 5.81
C SER A 56 -3.15 -5.77 5.67
N LYS A 57 -4.17 -6.54 5.27
CA LYS A 57 -5.56 -6.07 5.13
C LYS A 57 -6.38 -6.18 6.42
N THR A 58 -5.88 -6.91 7.42
CA THR A 58 -6.64 -7.25 8.64
C THR A 58 -6.00 -6.72 9.91
N VAL A 59 -4.77 -6.20 9.85
CA VAL A 59 -4.15 -5.54 11.00
C VAL A 59 -4.87 -4.23 11.29
N THR A 60 -5.08 -3.94 12.57
CA THR A 60 -5.82 -2.74 13.02
C THR A 60 -4.91 -1.57 13.37
N GLU A 61 -3.61 -1.81 13.50
CA GLU A 61 -2.60 -0.78 13.73
C GLU A 61 -2.27 -0.04 12.43
N SER A 62 -1.85 1.23 12.55
CA SER A 62 -1.47 2.04 11.40
C SER A 62 -0.23 1.46 10.71
N GLN A 63 -0.29 1.33 9.38
CA GLN A 63 0.83 0.88 8.55
C GLN A 63 1.37 2.04 7.73
N SER A 64 2.68 2.05 7.50
CA SER A 64 3.38 3.12 6.80
C SER A 64 4.10 2.59 5.57
N LEU A 65 4.06 3.35 4.48
CA LEU A 65 4.81 3.07 3.26
C LEU A 65 6.01 4.03 3.16
N ALA A 66 7.16 3.50 2.74
CA ALA A 66 8.33 4.32 2.42
C ALA A 66 8.27 4.92 1.00
N SER A 67 7.23 4.62 0.23
CA SER A 67 7.03 5.06 -1.15
C SER A 67 5.72 5.83 -1.33
N PRO A 68 5.59 6.64 -2.40
CA PRO A 68 4.29 7.10 -2.88
C PRO A 68 3.36 5.94 -3.22
N LEU A 69 2.06 6.22 -3.28
CA LEU A 69 1.00 5.25 -3.59
C LEU A 69 0.14 5.76 -4.74
N ASP A 70 -0.15 4.86 -5.69
CA ASP A 70 -1.11 5.07 -6.77
C ASP A 70 -2.20 4.00 -6.71
N VAL A 71 -3.44 4.38 -7.01
CA VAL A 71 -4.61 3.50 -7.01
C VAL A 71 -5.48 3.82 -8.22
N LYS A 72 -6.23 2.82 -8.70
CA LYS A 72 -6.88 2.91 -10.00
C LYS A 72 -8.00 3.96 -10.12
N THR A 73 -8.86 4.08 -9.11
CA THR A 73 -10.10 4.90 -9.22
C THR A 73 -10.28 5.89 -8.09
N SER A 74 -10.09 5.45 -6.84
CA SER A 74 -10.41 6.26 -5.66
C SER A 74 -9.76 5.74 -4.39
N TYR A 75 -9.54 6.64 -3.44
CA TYR A 75 -9.28 6.34 -2.03
C TYR A 75 -10.57 6.40 -1.22
N SER A 76 -10.76 5.46 -0.29
CA SER A 76 -11.93 5.36 0.59
C SER A 76 -11.51 5.18 2.05
N VAL A 77 -12.32 5.69 2.97
CA VAL A 77 -12.18 5.51 4.42
C VAL A 77 -13.51 4.98 4.93
N ASP A 78 -13.47 3.91 5.73
CA ASP A 78 -14.66 3.24 6.29
C ASP A 78 -15.72 2.88 5.23
N GLY A 79 -15.27 2.48 4.05
CA GLY A 79 -16.13 2.10 2.92
C GLY A 79 -16.76 3.27 2.15
N ILE A 80 -16.46 4.52 2.51
CA ILE A 80 -16.95 5.73 1.82
C ILE A 80 -15.80 6.39 1.07
N GLN A 81 -16.05 6.75 -0.19
CA GLN A 81 -15.07 7.43 -1.04
C GLN A 81 -14.71 8.82 -0.47
N VAL A 82 -13.41 9.12 -0.40
CA VAL A 82 -12.89 10.41 0.10
C VAL A 82 -12.08 11.19 -0.96
N VAL A 83 -11.38 10.50 -1.87
CA VAL A 83 -10.62 11.14 -2.96
C VAL A 83 -10.83 10.33 -4.24
N GLY A 84 -11.26 11.00 -5.32
CA GLY A 84 -11.37 10.42 -6.66
C GLY A 84 -10.20 10.83 -7.56
N ALA A 85 -10.39 10.68 -8.88
CA ALA A 85 -9.47 11.24 -9.86
C ALA A 85 -9.40 12.78 -9.77
N ARG A 86 -8.28 13.35 -10.25
CA ARG A 86 -8.13 14.81 -10.38
C ARG A 86 -9.24 15.40 -11.24
N ASN A 87 -9.89 16.46 -10.75
CA ASN A 87 -10.88 17.19 -11.52
C ASN A 87 -10.21 18.17 -12.48
N THR A 88 -10.53 18.08 -13.78
CA THR A 88 -9.92 18.90 -14.82
C THR A 88 -10.84 20.01 -15.35
N GLY A 89 -10.28 20.99 -16.05
CA GLY A 89 -11.01 22.10 -16.68
C GLY A 89 -11.02 23.38 -15.86
N TRP A 90 -10.20 23.48 -14.82
CA TRP A 90 -10.07 24.69 -14.01
C TRP A 90 -9.18 25.72 -14.71
N THR A 91 -9.61 26.97 -14.68
CA THR A 91 -8.73 28.11 -15.00
C THR A 91 -8.14 28.63 -13.69
N ALA A 92 -6.82 28.58 -13.54
CA ALA A 92 -6.15 29.02 -12.32
C ALA A 92 -6.43 30.51 -12.05
N ALA A 93 -7.00 30.80 -10.88
CA ALA A 93 -7.22 32.17 -10.45
C ALA A 93 -5.88 32.89 -10.19
N THR A 94 -5.88 34.21 -10.38
CA THR A 94 -4.70 35.07 -10.22
C THR A 94 -4.88 36.06 -9.08
N GLY A 95 -3.76 36.52 -8.51
CA GLY A 95 -3.73 37.49 -7.41
C GLY A 95 -2.97 36.99 -6.19
N THR A 96 -3.16 37.65 -5.06
CA THR A 96 -2.49 37.32 -3.79
C THR A 96 -3.40 36.46 -2.90
N PRO A 97 -3.02 35.23 -2.51
CA PRO A 97 -3.81 34.42 -1.60
C PRO A 97 -3.77 34.97 -0.16
N LEU A 98 -4.93 34.98 0.52
CA LEU A 98 -5.03 35.40 1.92
C LEU A 98 -4.87 34.20 2.88
N LEU A 99 -3.67 34.02 3.39
CA LEU A 99 -3.33 32.97 4.38
C LEU A 99 -3.45 33.43 5.84
N GLY A 100 -3.45 34.75 6.07
CA GLY A 100 -3.54 35.35 7.41
C GLY A 100 -4.95 35.35 8.00
N SER A 101 -5.17 36.24 8.98
CA SER A 101 -6.44 36.38 9.70
C SER A 101 -7.64 36.59 8.77
N PHE A 102 -8.72 35.86 9.03
CA PHE A 102 -9.98 35.96 8.29
C PHE A 102 -11.16 35.82 9.27
N ASN A 103 -11.89 36.92 9.51
CA ASN A 103 -13.07 36.90 10.38
C ASN A 103 -14.33 36.63 9.55
N ALA A 104 -14.76 35.37 9.49
CA ALA A 104 -15.97 34.98 8.76
C ALA A 104 -17.27 35.57 9.35
N ASN A 105 -17.23 36.03 10.61
CA ASN A 105 -18.37 36.64 11.31
C ASN A 105 -18.32 38.17 11.30
N GLN A 106 -17.49 38.79 10.45
CA GLN A 106 -17.46 40.24 10.31
C GLN A 106 -18.80 40.75 9.76
N SER A 107 -19.50 41.56 10.55
CA SER A 107 -20.70 42.27 10.12
C SER A 107 -20.33 43.59 9.43
N TYR A 108 -21.12 43.99 8.43
CA TYR A 108 -20.98 45.27 7.74
C TYR A 108 -22.22 46.12 8.01
N THR A 109 -22.02 47.28 8.62
CA THR A 109 -23.10 48.26 8.84
C THR A 109 -23.57 48.80 7.49
N VAL A 110 -24.89 48.93 7.32
CA VAL A 110 -25.52 49.58 6.16
C VAL A 110 -26.54 50.59 6.67
N GLY A 111 -26.23 51.88 6.55
CA GLY A 111 -27.14 52.96 6.90
C GLY A 111 -28.29 53.16 5.90
N THR A 112 -29.26 54.01 6.27
CA THR A 112 -30.38 54.39 5.39
C THR A 112 -29.98 55.38 4.29
N THR A 113 -28.87 56.09 4.47
CA THR A 113 -28.25 56.99 3.49
C THR A 113 -26.90 56.46 3.06
N TYR A 114 -26.42 56.86 1.88
CA TYR A 114 -25.09 56.46 1.40
C TYR A 114 -23.98 56.91 2.35
N THR A 115 -23.16 55.94 2.78
CA THR A 115 -21.94 56.17 3.55
C THR A 115 -20.75 55.52 2.84
N GLN A 116 -19.80 56.33 2.35
CA GLN A 116 -18.67 55.83 1.57
C GLN A 116 -17.81 54.81 2.34
N SER A 117 -17.58 55.03 3.64
CA SER A 117 -16.76 54.13 4.47
C SER A 117 -17.41 52.76 4.65
N GLU A 118 -18.74 52.68 4.73
CA GLU A 118 -19.48 51.41 4.81
C GLU A 118 -19.30 50.60 3.51
N VAL A 119 -19.44 51.26 2.36
CA VAL A 119 -19.23 50.64 1.04
C VAL A 119 -17.77 50.22 0.84
N ALA A 120 -16.81 51.02 1.29
CA ALA A 120 -15.38 50.67 1.22
C ALA A 120 -15.02 49.48 2.13
N ALA A 121 -15.64 49.38 3.31
CA ALA A 121 -15.48 48.23 4.20
C ALA A 121 -16.04 46.96 3.57
N LEU A 122 -17.24 47.03 2.95
CA LEU A 122 -17.81 45.93 2.17
C LEU A 122 -16.89 45.50 1.01
N ALA A 123 -16.34 46.45 0.26
CA ALA A 123 -15.42 46.16 -0.83
C ALA A 123 -14.12 45.50 -0.35
N THR A 124 -13.59 45.96 0.80
CA THR A 124 -12.43 45.33 1.45
C THR A 124 -12.73 43.90 1.88
N GLY A 125 -13.90 43.67 2.47
CA GLY A 125 -14.39 42.35 2.85
C GLY A 125 -14.53 41.40 1.66
N LEU A 126 -15.08 41.89 0.54
CA LEU A 126 -15.18 41.13 -0.70
C LEU A 126 -13.80 40.75 -1.27
N GLN A 127 -12.85 41.68 -1.26
CA GLN A 127 -11.48 41.40 -1.70
C GLN A 127 -10.81 40.33 -0.82
N GLN A 128 -10.94 40.43 0.50
CA GLN A 128 -10.44 39.42 1.44
C GLN A 128 -11.08 38.04 1.17
N ALA A 129 -12.39 37.98 0.94
CA ALA A 129 -13.09 36.74 0.59
C ALA A 129 -12.56 36.12 -0.72
N ARG A 130 -12.37 36.93 -1.77
CA ARG A 130 -11.82 36.47 -3.06
C ARG A 130 -10.38 35.96 -2.91
N GLN A 131 -9.54 36.65 -2.14
CA GLN A 131 -8.18 36.22 -1.83
C GLN A 131 -8.16 34.94 -0.99
N ARG A 132 -9.15 34.73 -0.11
CA ARG A 132 -9.30 33.48 0.66
C ARG A 132 -9.76 32.32 -0.22
N ILE A 133 -10.67 32.56 -1.17
CA ILE A 133 -11.06 31.57 -2.19
C ILE A 133 -9.83 31.16 -3.03
N LEU A 134 -9.03 32.13 -3.49
CA LEU A 134 -7.78 31.85 -4.21
C LEU A 134 -6.80 31.01 -3.38
N ALA A 135 -6.69 31.27 -2.07
CA ALA A 135 -5.85 30.47 -1.18
C ALA A 135 -6.30 29.00 -1.11
N ILE A 136 -7.62 28.76 -1.00
CA ILE A 136 -8.19 27.41 -0.98
C ILE A 136 -7.98 26.72 -2.34
N GLU A 137 -8.26 27.40 -3.44
CA GLU A 137 -8.02 26.87 -4.79
C GLU A 137 -6.54 26.49 -4.99
N THR A 138 -5.62 27.35 -4.56
CA THR A 138 -4.17 27.11 -4.62
C THR A 138 -3.79 25.85 -3.84
N ALA A 139 -4.36 25.65 -2.64
CA ALA A 139 -4.12 24.45 -1.84
C ALA A 139 -4.64 23.18 -2.53
N LEU A 140 -5.85 23.20 -3.09
CA LEU A 140 -6.42 22.07 -3.83
C LEU A 140 -5.59 21.71 -5.05
N ARG A 141 -5.12 22.71 -5.80
CA ARG A 141 -4.23 22.52 -6.96
C ARG A 141 -2.86 21.98 -6.55
N LEU A 142 -2.28 22.50 -5.47
CA LEU A 142 -0.99 22.02 -4.96
C LEU A 142 -1.05 20.54 -4.52
N HIS A 143 -2.17 20.11 -3.93
CA HIS A 143 -2.42 18.69 -3.64
C HIS A 143 -2.68 17.85 -4.89
N GLY A 144 -3.00 18.46 -6.03
CA GLY A 144 -3.36 17.77 -7.27
C GLY A 144 -4.79 17.26 -7.33
N LEU A 145 -5.70 17.80 -6.49
CA LEU A 145 -7.13 17.48 -6.52
C LEU A 145 -7.85 18.14 -7.70
N ILE A 146 -7.32 19.25 -8.21
CA ILE A 146 -7.74 19.97 -9.41
C ILE A 146 -6.54 20.29 -10.31
N ASP A 147 -6.76 20.62 -11.59
CA ASP A 147 -5.73 21.12 -12.52
C ASP A 147 -5.44 22.63 -12.40
#